data_AF-A0A7S0HMV9-F1
#
_entry.id   AF-A0A7S0HMV9-F1
#
_cell.length_a   1.000
_cell.length_b   1.000
_cell.length_c   1.000
_cell.angle_alpha   90.00
_cell.angle_beta   90.00
_cell.angle_gamma   90.00
#
_symmetry.space_group_name_H-M   'P 1'
#
loop_
_entity.id
_entity.type
_entity.pdbx_description
1 polymer ?
#
loop_
_entity_poly.entity_id
_entity_poly.type
_entity_poly.pdbx_seq_one_letter_code
_entity_poly.pdbx_strand_id
1 'polypeptide(L)'
;SSKYKIRRVLVATDSPGVLEELQAREPSLDFISIPDFDRSRLEESMWECARKHPGKGDDGVTLEDGCSGNDAWLEHRLAKGQFGGKELAEATLRDLLLMSLADAFVGHFSSNLSRLAYILAVLQQQRMLPFWSLDGPWCYHWRMCCGVREDGTSSVC
;
A
#
# COMPACT_ATOMS: atom_id res chain seq x y z
N SER A 1 -0.34 -23.19 -4.87
CA SER A 1 0.01 -23.05 -3.45
C SER A 1 0.19 -24.37 -2.65
N SER A 2 0.13 -25.56 -3.26
CA SER A 2 0.15 -26.86 -2.55
C SER A 2 1.42 -27.12 -1.71
N LYS A 3 2.57 -26.60 -2.16
CA LYS A 3 3.87 -26.72 -1.45
C LYS A 3 3.86 -26.06 -0.07
N TYR A 4 3.21 -24.91 0.06
CA TYR A 4 3.20 -24.10 1.28
C TYR A 4 1.83 -24.09 1.97
N LYS A 5 0.84 -24.80 1.42
CA LYS A 5 -0.55 -24.88 1.91
C LYS A 5 -1.20 -23.50 2.14
N ILE A 6 -0.79 -22.48 1.36
CA ILE A 6 -1.40 -21.16 1.41
C ILE A 6 -2.81 -21.25 0.83
N ARG A 7 -3.79 -20.82 1.62
CA ARG A 7 -5.20 -20.81 1.22
C ARG A 7 -5.79 -19.41 1.18
N ARG A 8 -5.37 -18.53 2.10
CA ARG A 8 -5.92 -17.18 2.27
C ARG A 8 -4.83 -16.14 2.06
N VAL A 9 -5.16 -15.07 1.35
CA VAL A 9 -4.29 -13.92 1.12
C VAL A 9 -5.04 -12.67 1.58
N LEU A 10 -4.51 -11.99 2.59
CA LEU A 10 -5.08 -10.72 3.04
C LEU A 10 -4.54 -9.60 2.14
N VAL A 11 -5.42 -8.79 1.59
CA VAL A 11 -5.06 -7.75 0.61
C VAL A 11 -5.50 -6.39 1.13
N ALA A 12 -4.54 -5.47 1.23
CA ALA A 12 -4.76 -4.05 1.44
C ALA A 12 -4.17 -3.30 0.24
N THR A 13 -5.01 -2.60 -0.50
CA THR A 13 -4.64 -1.86 -1.72
C THR A 13 -5.56 -0.66 -1.88
N ASP A 14 -5.03 0.40 -2.48
CA ASP A 14 -5.74 1.61 -2.90
C ASP A 14 -6.21 1.54 -4.36
N SER A 15 -5.77 0.55 -5.13
CA SER A 15 -6.21 0.33 -6.51
C SER A 15 -7.44 -0.60 -6.52
N PRO A 16 -8.62 -0.10 -6.90
CA PRO A 16 -9.76 -0.94 -7.18
C PRO A 16 -9.47 -1.80 -8.43
N GLY A 17 -10.01 -3.02 -8.46
CA GLY A 17 -9.74 -3.98 -9.53
C GLY A 17 -8.56 -4.94 -9.28
N VAL A 18 -7.60 -4.60 -8.41
CA VAL A 18 -6.50 -5.52 -8.05
C VAL A 18 -7.03 -6.84 -7.49
N LEU A 19 -8.12 -6.81 -6.72
CA LEU A 19 -8.74 -8.03 -6.18
C LEU A 19 -9.30 -8.93 -7.28
N GLU A 20 -10.03 -8.34 -8.23
CA GLU A 20 -10.61 -9.08 -9.36
C GLU A 20 -9.51 -9.67 -10.23
N GLU A 21 -8.45 -8.91 -10.49
CA GLU A 21 -7.28 -9.37 -11.22
C GLU A 21 -6.58 -10.53 -10.51
N LEU A 22 -6.31 -10.40 -9.21
CA LEU A 22 -5.68 -11.44 -8.41
C LEU A 22 -6.52 -12.72 -8.38
N GLN A 23 -7.84 -12.58 -8.22
CA GLN A 23 -8.76 -13.71 -8.17
C GLN A 23 -8.90 -14.40 -9.53
N ALA A 24 -8.84 -13.66 -10.63
CA ALA A 24 -8.81 -14.22 -11.98
C ALA A 24 -7.49 -14.97 -12.28
N ARG A 25 -6.35 -14.42 -11.83
CA ARG A 25 -5.02 -15.02 -12.05
C ARG A 25 -4.78 -16.26 -11.17
N GLU A 26 -5.24 -16.22 -9.92
CA GLU A 26 -4.98 -17.26 -8.92
C GLU A 26 -6.29 -17.76 -8.27
N PRO A 27 -7.18 -18.42 -9.03
CA PRO A 27 -8.52 -18.81 -8.55
C PRO A 27 -8.49 -19.86 -7.43
N SER A 28 -7.33 -20.44 -7.15
CA SER A 28 -7.14 -21.40 -6.04
C SER A 28 -6.89 -20.73 -4.69
N LEU A 29 -6.67 -19.42 -4.66
CA LEU A 29 -6.45 -18.63 -3.46
C LEU A 29 -7.70 -17.84 -3.08
N ASP A 30 -7.95 -17.76 -1.78
CA ASP A 30 -9.02 -16.95 -1.19
C ASP A 30 -8.46 -15.56 -0.83
N PHE A 31 -8.77 -14.55 -1.63
CA PHE A 31 -8.34 -13.18 -1.41
C PHE A 31 -9.35 -12.47 -0.50
N ILE A 32 -8.87 -11.98 0.66
CA ILE A 32 -9.68 -11.33 1.67
C ILE A 32 -9.27 -9.86 1.77
N SER A 33 -10.23 -8.98 1.55
CA SER A 33 -10.11 -7.54 1.75
C SER A 33 -11.29 -7.02 2.55
N ILE A 34 -11.15 -5.85 3.16
CA ILE A 34 -12.22 -5.22 3.92
C ILE A 34 -13.19 -4.51 2.95
N PRO A 35 -14.47 -4.93 2.86
CA PRO A 35 -15.39 -4.42 1.85
C PRO A 35 -15.98 -3.05 2.18
N ASP A 36 -15.82 -2.58 3.42
CA ASP A 36 -16.57 -1.44 3.96
C ASP A 36 -16.14 -0.06 3.42
N PHE A 37 -15.05 0.01 2.66
CA PHE A 37 -14.59 1.24 2.01
C PHE A 37 -14.67 1.10 0.50
N ASP A 38 -15.45 1.98 -0.13
CA ASP A 38 -15.59 2.03 -1.58
C ASP A 38 -14.31 2.58 -2.22
N ARG A 39 -13.40 1.64 -2.56
CA ARG A 39 -12.11 1.93 -3.19
C ARG A 39 -12.25 2.44 -4.62
N SER A 40 -13.41 2.27 -5.27
CA SER A 40 -13.62 2.83 -6.61
C SER A 40 -13.48 4.37 -6.61
N ARG A 41 -13.85 5.00 -5.49
CA ARG A 41 -13.67 6.44 -5.26
C ARG A 41 -12.21 6.88 -5.26
N LEU A 42 -11.25 5.97 -5.02
CA LEU A 42 -9.83 6.27 -5.07
C LEU A 42 -9.34 6.44 -6.52
N GLU A 43 -9.95 5.77 -7.50
CA GLU A 43 -9.50 5.78 -8.89
C GLU A 43 -9.96 6.96 -9.73
N GLU A 44 -11.14 7.51 -9.44
CA GLU A 44 -11.80 8.49 -10.31
C GLU A 44 -10.89 9.69 -10.66
N SER A 45 -10.12 10.21 -9.72
CA SER A 45 -9.29 11.40 -9.98
C SER A 45 -8.01 11.12 -10.78
N MET A 46 -7.45 9.92 -10.63
CA MET A 46 -6.15 9.60 -11.22
C MET A 46 -6.28 9.34 -12.73
N TRP A 47 -7.32 8.58 -13.10
CA TRP A 47 -7.60 8.26 -14.51
C TRP A 47 -8.31 9.37 -15.27
N GLU A 48 -9.12 10.21 -14.61
CA GLU A 48 -9.72 11.38 -15.28
C GLU A 48 -8.65 12.33 -15.81
N CYS A 49 -7.57 12.50 -15.06
CA CYS A 49 -6.48 13.37 -15.45
C CYS A 49 -5.69 12.81 -16.64
N ALA A 50 -5.30 11.53 -16.55
CA ALA A 50 -4.63 10.82 -17.65
C ALA A 50 -5.49 10.77 -18.93
N ARG A 51 -6.82 10.62 -18.81
CA ARG A 51 -7.75 10.63 -19.96
C ARG A 51 -7.90 11.99 -20.62
N LYS A 52 -7.82 13.09 -19.87
CA LYS A 52 -7.93 14.45 -20.43
C LYS A 52 -6.70 14.85 -21.24
N HIS A 53 -5.55 14.22 -21.01
CA HIS A 53 -4.28 14.59 -21.65
C HIS A 53 -3.53 13.38 -22.25
N PRO A 54 -4.11 12.65 -23.22
CA PRO A 54 -3.42 11.52 -23.84
C PRO A 54 -2.13 11.98 -24.55
N GLY A 55 -1.00 11.41 -24.17
CA GLY A 55 0.30 11.62 -24.84
C GLY A 55 1.22 12.66 -24.20
N LYS A 56 0.79 13.36 -23.13
CA LYS A 56 1.72 14.07 -22.25
C LYS A 56 2.23 13.05 -21.21
N GLY A 57 3.52 12.73 -21.24
CA GLY A 57 4.15 11.95 -20.16
C GLY A 57 4.04 12.69 -18.82
N ASP A 58 4.42 12.04 -17.71
CA ASP A 58 4.32 12.60 -16.35
C ASP A 58 4.95 14.00 -16.22
N ASP A 59 5.93 14.33 -17.08
CA ASP A 59 6.65 15.61 -17.09
C ASP A 59 5.93 16.74 -17.86
N GLY A 60 4.85 16.44 -18.61
CA GLY A 60 4.23 17.35 -19.58
C GLY A 60 2.94 18.04 -19.15
N VAL A 61 2.41 17.70 -17.97
CA VAL A 61 1.14 18.27 -17.46
C VAL A 61 1.44 19.56 -16.70
N THR A 62 0.99 20.70 -17.24
CA THR A 62 1.20 22.00 -16.59
C THR A 62 0.10 22.27 -15.56
N LEU A 63 0.39 23.09 -14.55
CA LEU A 63 -0.59 23.49 -13.52
C LEU A 63 -1.87 24.12 -14.10
N GLU A 64 -1.81 24.65 -15.32
CA GLU A 64 -2.95 25.27 -16.03
C GLU A 64 -3.97 24.25 -16.55
N ASP A 65 -3.56 22.99 -16.74
CA ASP A 65 -4.43 21.90 -17.21
C ASP A 65 -5.45 21.45 -16.12
N GLY A 66 -5.43 22.08 -14.93
CA GLY A 66 -6.32 21.74 -13.80
C GLY A 66 -6.01 20.38 -13.17
N CYS A 67 -4.86 19.83 -13.54
CA CYS A 67 -4.45 18.44 -13.37
C CYS A 67 -3.07 18.45 -12.70
N SER A 68 -2.96 19.06 -11.51
CA SER A 68 -1.69 19.02 -10.81
C SER A 68 -1.42 17.56 -10.43
N GLY A 69 -0.22 17.02 -10.70
CA GLY A 69 0.15 15.66 -10.25
C GLY A 69 -0.03 15.45 -8.74
N ASN A 70 -0.10 16.56 -8.00
CA ASN A 70 -0.52 16.64 -6.61
C ASN A 70 -1.93 16.07 -6.34
N ASP A 71 -2.89 16.17 -7.26
CA ASP A 71 -4.26 15.68 -7.06
C ASP A 71 -4.39 14.16 -7.10
N ALA A 72 -3.34 13.46 -7.57
CA ALA A 72 -3.24 12.01 -7.44
C ALA A 72 -2.96 11.58 -5.99
N TRP A 73 -2.34 12.45 -5.18
CA TRP A 73 -1.99 12.15 -3.79
C TRP A 73 -3.22 12.25 -2.89
N LEU A 74 -3.43 11.21 -2.10
CA LEU A 74 -4.58 11.06 -1.22
C LEU A 74 -4.68 12.21 -0.19
N GLU A 75 -3.54 12.72 0.26
CA GLU A 75 -3.41 13.83 1.21
C GLU A 75 -4.00 15.13 0.64
N HIS A 76 -3.77 15.41 -0.64
CA HIS A 76 -4.35 16.61 -1.27
C HIS A 76 -5.85 16.46 -1.46
N ARG A 77 -6.32 15.25 -1.80
CA ARG A 77 -7.76 14.97 -1.93
C ARG A 77 -8.49 15.09 -0.60
N LEU A 78 -7.85 14.64 0.49
CA LEU A 78 -8.30 14.87 1.85
C LEU A 78 -8.35 16.36 2.18
N ALA A 79 -7.29 17.12 1.88
CA ALA A 79 -7.25 18.56 2.13
C ALA A 79 -8.33 19.34 1.37
N LYS A 80 -8.72 18.87 0.17
CA LYS A 80 -9.83 19.41 -0.62
C LYS A 80 -11.23 18.96 -0.14
N GLY A 81 -11.31 18.09 0.87
CA GLY A 81 -12.58 17.57 1.39
C GLY A 81 -13.28 16.59 0.46
N GLN A 82 -12.57 15.98 -0.51
CA GLN A 82 -13.14 14.97 -1.42
C GLN A 82 -13.47 13.66 -0.69
N PHE A 83 -12.83 13.44 0.47
CA PHE A 83 -13.04 12.30 1.34
C PHE A 83 -13.31 12.74 2.77
N GLY A 84 -14.14 11.98 3.47
CA GLY A 84 -14.23 12.07 4.92
C GLY A 84 -12.94 11.54 5.55
N GLY A 85 -12.12 12.42 6.13
CA GLY A 85 -10.85 12.00 6.74
C GLY A 85 -11.02 10.91 7.80
N LYS A 86 -12.12 10.95 8.56
CA LYS A 86 -12.49 9.89 9.51
C LYS A 86 -12.73 8.55 8.82
N GLU A 87 -13.55 8.53 7.76
CA GLU A 87 -13.90 7.31 7.02
C GLU A 87 -12.65 6.64 6.46
N LEU A 88 -11.78 7.42 5.81
CA LEU A 88 -10.53 6.92 5.25
C LEU A 88 -9.56 6.44 6.33
N ALA A 89 -9.45 7.17 7.46
CA ALA A 89 -8.60 6.77 8.57
C ALA A 89 -9.08 5.45 9.20
N GLU A 90 -10.40 5.28 9.38
CA GLU A 90 -11.00 4.04 9.87
C GLU A 90 -10.74 2.88 8.90
N ALA A 91 -10.93 3.08 7.59
CA ALA A 91 -10.65 2.07 6.57
C ALA A 91 -9.17 1.64 6.60
N THR A 92 -8.26 2.63 6.61
CA THR A 92 -6.81 2.40 6.68
C THR A 92 -6.42 1.64 7.95
N LEU A 93 -7.00 2.01 9.10
CA LEU A 93 -6.73 1.34 10.37
C LEU A 93 -7.20 -0.12 10.35
N ARG A 94 -8.37 -0.39 9.77
CA ARG A 94 -8.86 -1.76 9.62
C ARG A 94 -7.94 -2.58 8.72
N ASP A 95 -7.45 -2.04 7.61
CA ASP A 95 -6.48 -2.71 6.73
C ASP A 95 -5.17 -3.02 7.47
N LEU A 96 -4.64 -2.08 8.27
CA LEU A 96 -3.46 -2.32 9.11
C LEU A 96 -3.68 -3.44 10.12
N LEU A 97 -4.84 -3.45 10.80
CA LEU A 97 -5.20 -4.48 11.78
C LEU A 97 -5.46 -5.83 11.12
N LEU A 98 -6.01 -5.88 9.91
CA LEU A 98 -6.18 -7.12 9.17
C LEU A 98 -4.82 -7.68 8.76
N MET A 99 -3.95 -6.85 8.19
CA MET A 99 -2.59 -7.26 7.79
C MET A 99 -1.74 -7.72 8.97
N SER A 100 -1.95 -7.16 10.18
CA SER A 100 -1.19 -7.58 11.36
C SER A 100 -1.46 -9.03 11.78
N LEU A 101 -2.57 -9.63 11.31
CA LEU A 101 -2.94 -11.02 11.58
C LEU A 101 -2.28 -12.02 10.61
N ALA A 102 -1.54 -11.56 9.60
CA ALA A 102 -0.95 -12.44 8.58
C ALA A 102 0.21 -13.29 9.14
N ASP A 103 0.38 -14.53 8.69
CA ASP A 103 1.50 -15.39 9.11
C ASP A 103 2.84 -15.07 8.41
N ALA A 104 2.75 -14.39 7.26
CA ALA A 104 3.84 -13.91 6.43
C ALA A 104 3.42 -12.61 5.74
N PHE A 105 4.38 -11.76 5.38
CA PHE A 105 4.13 -10.43 4.82
C PHE A 105 4.74 -10.27 3.43
N VAL A 106 3.99 -9.70 2.48
CA VAL A 106 4.51 -9.33 1.15
C VAL A 106 4.10 -7.89 0.88
N GLY A 107 5.05 -7.03 0.50
CA GLY A 107 4.74 -5.63 0.23
C GLY A 107 5.94 -4.78 -0.16
N HIS A 108 5.81 -3.47 0.02
CA HIS A 108 6.82 -2.46 -0.28
C HIS A 108 7.22 -1.78 1.02
N PHE A 109 8.47 -1.89 1.47
CA PHE A 109 8.91 -1.24 2.69
C PHE A 109 9.26 0.24 2.53
N SER A 110 9.23 0.80 1.33
CA SER A 110 9.11 2.25 1.15
C SER A 110 7.81 2.79 1.75
N SER A 111 6.71 2.03 1.70
CA SER A 111 5.41 2.43 2.25
C SER A 111 5.41 2.42 3.79
N ASN A 112 5.12 3.59 4.39
CA ASN A 112 4.94 3.71 5.85
C ASN A 112 3.84 2.76 6.37
N LEU A 113 2.77 2.53 5.60
CA LEU A 113 1.66 1.66 5.99
C LEU A 113 2.08 0.19 6.02
N SER A 114 2.82 -0.27 5.01
CA SER A 114 3.36 -1.64 4.98
C SER A 114 4.32 -1.89 6.15
N ARG A 115 5.18 -0.91 6.46
CA ARG A 115 6.08 -0.97 7.62
C ARG A 115 5.32 -1.04 8.93
N LEU A 116 4.31 -0.18 9.11
CA LEU A 116 3.47 -0.17 10.31
C LEU A 116 2.71 -1.49 10.49
N ALA A 117 2.11 -2.02 9.41
CA ALA A 117 1.43 -3.31 9.43
C ALA A 117 2.36 -4.44 9.86
N TYR A 118 3.58 -4.48 9.31
CA TYR A 118 4.59 -5.48 9.67
C TYR A 118 5.01 -5.37 11.14
N ILE A 119 5.28 -4.15 11.65
CA ILE A 119 5.60 -3.94 13.07
C ILE A 119 4.45 -4.42 13.97
N LEU A 120 3.21 -4.06 13.65
CA LEU A 120 2.03 -4.52 14.39
C LEU A 120 1.93 -6.04 14.40
N ALA A 121 2.20 -6.69 13.27
CA ALA A 121 2.21 -8.14 13.16
C ALA A 121 3.27 -8.78 14.06
N VAL A 122 4.50 -8.25 14.05
CA VAL A 122 5.61 -8.72 14.89
C VAL A 122 5.27 -8.58 16.37
N LEU A 123 4.67 -7.45 16.76
CA LEU A 123 4.24 -7.21 18.14
C LEU A 123 3.13 -8.17 18.57
N GLN A 124 2.13 -8.42 17.72
CA GLN A 124 1.03 -9.34 18.04
C GLN A 124 1.51 -10.80 18.16
N GLN A 125 2.43 -11.21 17.29
CA GLN A 125 2.91 -12.60 17.25
C GLN A 125 4.14 -12.85 18.13
N GLN A 126 4.71 -11.79 18.73
CA GLN A 126 5.91 -11.86 19.58
C GLN A 126 7.10 -12.56 18.87
N ARG A 127 7.16 -12.43 17.54
CA ARG A 127 8.20 -13.01 16.68
C ARG A 127 8.33 -12.22 15.39
N MET A 128 9.49 -12.28 14.75
CA MET A 128 9.64 -11.78 13.39
C MET A 128 8.79 -12.60 12.42
N LEU A 129 8.06 -11.91 11.54
CA LEU A 129 7.31 -12.57 10.47
C LEU A 129 8.24 -12.82 9.28
N PRO A 130 8.14 -13.99 8.63
CA PRO A 130 8.69 -14.14 7.29
C PRO A 130 8.12 -13.05 6.38
N PHE A 131 8.98 -12.32 5.67
CA PHE A 131 8.54 -11.29 4.73
C PHE A 131 9.26 -11.37 3.39
N TRP A 132 8.61 -10.80 2.37
CA TRP A 132 9.19 -10.52 1.07
C TRP A 132 8.88 -9.08 0.69
N SER A 133 9.91 -8.25 0.57
CA SER A 133 9.79 -6.86 0.16
C SER A 133 10.16 -6.69 -1.30
N LEU A 134 9.40 -5.90 -2.04
CA LEU A 134 9.57 -5.71 -3.50
C LEU A 134 10.49 -4.55 -3.88
N ASP A 135 10.80 -3.65 -2.95
CA ASP A 135 11.58 -2.43 -3.20
C ASP A 135 12.89 -2.33 -2.40
N GLY A 136 12.92 -2.87 -1.18
CA GLY A 136 14.10 -2.77 -0.32
C GLY A 136 13.98 -3.58 0.97
N PRO A 137 15.08 -3.74 1.72
CA PRO A 137 15.07 -4.47 2.98
C PRO A 137 14.21 -3.75 4.04
N TRP A 138 13.83 -4.49 5.08
CA TRP A 138 13.18 -3.90 6.25
C TRP A 138 14.12 -2.89 6.94
N CYS A 139 13.65 -1.68 7.17
CA CYS A 139 14.35 -0.65 7.93
C CYS A 139 13.34 0.17 8.76
N TYR A 140 13.71 0.50 10.00
CA TYR A 140 12.86 1.30 10.88
C TYR A 140 12.53 2.68 10.28
N HIS A 141 13.44 3.24 9.48
CA HIS A 141 13.30 4.54 8.84
C HIS A 141 13.08 4.40 7.33
N TRP A 142 12.44 5.40 6.71
CA TRP A 142 12.09 5.39 5.27
C TRP A 142 13.31 5.48 4.36
N ARG A 143 14.34 6.16 4.86
CA ARG A 143 15.67 6.17 4.28
C ARG A 143 16.31 4.82 4.54
N MET A 144 16.75 4.15 3.47
CA MET A 144 17.20 2.77 3.53
C MET A 144 18.30 2.63 4.59
N CYS A 145 18.25 1.52 5.34
CA CYS A 145 19.30 1.15 6.27
C CYS A 145 20.56 0.85 5.44
N CYS A 146 21.40 1.85 5.24
CA CYS A 146 22.68 1.69 4.58
C CYS A 146 23.65 1.10 5.59
N GLY A 147 23.82 -0.22 5.52
CA GLY A 147 24.82 -0.99 6.27
C GLY A 147 24.77 -0.77 7.78
N VAL A 148 24.39 -1.80 8.53
CA VAL A 148 24.69 -1.79 9.96
C VAL A 148 26.20 -1.99 10.08
N ARG A 149 26.91 -0.97 10.59
CA ARG A 149 28.34 -1.08 10.91
C ARG A 149 28.54 -2.13 12.00
N GLU A 150 29.76 -2.63 12.15
CA GLU A 150 30.10 -3.64 13.17
C GLU A 150 29.78 -3.17 14.60
N ASP A 151 29.73 -1.85 14.83
CA ASP A 151 29.36 -1.23 16.11
C ASP A 151 27.84 -1.13 16.35
N GLY A 152 27.01 -1.64 15.44
CA GLY A 152 25.55 -1.58 15.51
C GLY A 152 24.96 -0.24 15.08
N THR A 153 25.77 0.75 14.71
CA THR A 153 25.26 2.01 14.15
C THR A 153 24.81 1.82 12.71
N SER A 154 23.72 2.45 12.32
CA SER A 154 23.30 2.50 10.91
C SER A 154 23.46 3.92 10.37
N SER A 155 24.06 4.05 9.19
CA SER A 155 23.97 5.30 8.45
C SER A 155 22.66 5.32 7.68
N VAL A 156 22.00 6.46 7.73
CA VAL A 156 20.77 6.70 7.00
C VAL A 156 21.15 7.21 5.60
N CYS A 157 20.87 6.42 4.56
CA CYS A 157 20.81 6.90 3.18
C CYS A 157 19.36 7.32 2.90
#